data_AF-A0A7C6ME84-F1
#
_entry.id   AF-A0A7C6ME84-F1
#
_cell.length_a   1.000
_cell.length_b   1.000
_cell.length_c   1.000
_cell.angle_alpha   90.00
_cell.angle_beta   90.00
_cell.angle_gamma   90.00
#
_symmetry.space_group_name_H-M   'P 1'
#
loop_
_entity.id
_entity.type
_entity.pdbx_description
1 polymer ?
#
loop_
_entity_poly.entity_id
_entity_poly.type
_entity_poly.pdbx_seq_one_letter_code
_entity_poly.pdbx_strand_id
1 'polypeptide(L)'
;MTQPAVNDSRNMMIALARRDASDLDQAEQAIARTDPMRFNHWVAQFAADPTMLRTAAPVEVAVLLRTLDAHPGWVDDPRTLYQVRANIVDQLGDFDHQVVRGSRAHAVDTIRQAQNPDLAAFRASVLTAMDQAHQDVARSGSSIQTAFANRLAERGLITTHPELGEPFEHIKPGSRAAGVDQGQGAGYEPTAQVRALAR
;
A
#
# COMPACT_ATOMS: atom_id res chain seq x y z
N MET A 1 -22.24 -31.09 -0.88
CA MET A 1 -22.55 -29.83 -0.17
C MET A 1 -21.24 -29.09 0.04
N THR A 2 -20.96 -28.07 -0.76
CA THR A 2 -19.69 -27.32 -0.70
C THR A 2 -20.03 -25.84 -0.63
N GLN A 3 -19.89 -25.26 0.57
CA GLN A 3 -19.68 -23.84 0.76
C GLN A 3 -18.16 -23.59 0.76
N PRO A 4 -17.62 -22.85 -0.23
CA PRO A 4 -16.34 -22.17 -0.01
C PRO A 4 -16.33 -20.68 -0.40
N ALA A 5 -17.30 -20.16 -1.15
CA ALA A 5 -17.07 -18.93 -1.93
C ALA A 5 -17.09 -17.59 -1.15
N VAL A 6 -17.65 -17.54 0.06
CA VAL A 6 -17.71 -16.28 0.85
C VAL A 6 -16.38 -16.00 1.58
N ASN A 7 -15.49 -16.99 1.69
CA ASN A 7 -14.26 -16.86 2.47
C ASN A 7 -13.10 -16.20 1.70
N ASP A 8 -12.98 -16.40 0.38
CA ASP A 8 -11.70 -16.17 -0.31
C ASP A 8 -11.35 -14.71 -0.60
N SER A 9 -12.32 -13.83 -0.87
CA SER A 9 -12.04 -12.41 -1.12
C SER A 9 -11.80 -11.61 0.16
N ARG A 10 -12.56 -11.91 1.22
CA ARG A 10 -12.27 -11.41 2.57
C ARG A 10 -10.89 -11.87 2.99
N ASN A 11 -10.52 -13.12 2.68
CA ASN A 11 -9.17 -13.63 2.88
C ASN A 11 -8.13 -12.85 2.07
N MET A 12 -8.44 -12.34 0.87
CA MET A 12 -7.50 -11.56 0.05
C MET A 12 -7.27 -10.14 0.58
N MET A 13 -8.32 -9.42 1.00
CA MET A 13 -8.17 -8.13 1.69
C MET A 13 -7.45 -8.32 3.04
N ILE A 14 -7.80 -9.38 3.79
CA ILE A 14 -7.09 -9.76 5.01
C ILE A 14 -5.65 -10.14 4.70
N ALA A 15 -5.35 -10.82 3.60
CA ALA A 15 -4.00 -11.21 3.21
C ALA A 15 -3.14 -10.00 2.84
N LEU A 16 -3.72 -9.02 2.12
CA LEU A 16 -3.05 -7.75 1.85
C LEU A 16 -2.78 -6.98 3.14
N ALA A 17 -3.76 -6.87 4.04
CA ALA A 17 -3.56 -6.22 5.34
C ALA A 17 -2.55 -6.96 6.24
N ARG A 18 -2.54 -8.30 6.21
CA ARG A 18 -1.55 -9.14 6.92
C ARG A 18 -0.16 -8.97 6.33
N ARG A 19 -0.04 -8.86 5.00
CA ARG A 19 1.22 -8.59 4.33
C ARG A 19 1.74 -7.20 4.69
N ASP A 20 0.91 -6.17 4.57
CA ASP A 20 1.25 -4.80 4.98
C ASP A 20 1.71 -4.76 6.45
N ALA A 21 1.01 -5.48 7.34
CA ALA A 21 1.39 -5.59 8.75
C ALA A 21 2.73 -6.32 8.97
N SER A 22 2.98 -7.39 8.21
CA SER A 22 4.24 -8.15 8.24
C SER A 22 5.41 -7.30 7.73
N ASP A 23 5.21 -6.58 6.62
CA ASP A 23 6.23 -5.71 6.03
C ASP A 23 6.55 -4.56 7.00
N LEU A 24 5.54 -4.01 7.68
CA LEU A 24 5.74 -3.01 8.73
C LEU A 24 6.46 -3.58 9.96
N ASP A 25 6.12 -4.79 10.41
CA ASP A 25 6.81 -5.44 11.52
C ASP A 25 8.29 -5.69 11.21
N GLN A 26 8.60 -6.14 9.99
CA GLN A 26 9.99 -6.30 9.53
C GLN A 26 10.73 -4.96 9.47
N ALA A 27 10.07 -3.91 8.98
CA ALA A 27 10.64 -2.56 8.94
C ALA A 27 10.94 -2.03 10.36
N GLU A 28 10.01 -2.21 11.31
CA GLU A 28 10.22 -1.84 12.71
C GLU A 28 11.37 -2.61 13.35
N GLN A 29 11.46 -3.92 13.10
CA GLN A 29 12.56 -4.74 13.60
C GLN A 29 13.91 -4.31 13.02
N ALA A 30 13.95 -3.89 11.76
CA ALA A 30 15.14 -3.36 11.12
C ALA A 30 15.57 -2.02 11.77
N ILE A 31 14.62 -1.11 11.98
CA ILE A 31 14.87 0.16 12.67
C ILE A 31 15.31 -0.04 14.13
N ALA A 32 14.71 -0.97 14.86
CA ALA A 32 15.09 -1.27 16.24
C ALA A 32 16.55 -1.77 16.39
N ARG A 33 17.14 -2.28 15.31
CA ARG A 33 18.55 -2.72 15.24
C ARG A 33 19.48 -1.64 14.67
N THR A 34 18.93 -0.50 14.25
CA THR A 34 19.67 0.59 13.61
C THR A 34 20.24 1.52 14.68
N ASP A 35 21.43 2.07 14.43
CA ASP A 35 22.04 3.11 15.28
C ASP A 35 21.16 4.38 15.26
N PRO A 36 20.83 4.99 16.41
CA PRO A 36 20.06 6.24 16.47
C PRO A 36 20.61 7.35 15.56
N MET A 37 21.92 7.45 15.34
CA MET A 37 22.51 8.43 14.42
C MET A 37 22.08 8.20 12.97
N ARG A 38 21.95 6.94 12.53
CA ARG A 38 21.47 6.61 11.18
C ARG A 38 19.98 6.91 11.02
N PHE A 39 19.19 6.62 12.05
CA PHE A 39 17.78 7.01 12.09
C PHE A 39 17.64 8.53 12.02
N ASN A 40 18.42 9.29 12.80
CA ASN A 40 18.42 10.75 12.79
C ASN A 40 18.77 11.30 11.39
N HIS A 41 19.79 10.75 10.73
CA HIS A 41 20.13 11.12 9.35
C HIS A 41 18.98 10.86 8.36
N TRP A 42 18.29 9.73 8.49
CA TRP A 42 17.12 9.41 7.66
C TRP A 42 15.94 10.35 7.91
N VAL A 43 15.63 10.65 9.18
CA VAL A 43 14.60 11.62 9.56
C VAL A 43 14.91 13.00 8.98
N ALA A 44 16.17 13.42 8.98
CA ALA A 44 16.60 14.69 8.40
C ALA A 44 16.32 14.81 6.90
N GLN A 45 16.25 13.68 6.15
CA GLN A 45 15.88 13.70 4.74
C GLN A 45 14.43 14.16 4.55
N PHE A 46 13.50 13.71 5.39
CA PHE A 46 12.09 14.18 5.36
C PHE A 46 11.93 15.62 5.85
N ALA A 47 12.86 16.12 6.66
CA ALA A 47 12.91 17.53 7.03
C ALA A 47 13.33 18.40 5.84
N ALA A 48 14.36 17.94 5.11
CA ALA A 48 14.95 18.64 3.98
C ALA A 48 14.08 18.58 2.71
N ASP A 49 13.45 17.44 2.45
CA ASP A 49 12.53 17.22 1.32
C ASP A 49 11.17 16.69 1.82
N PRO A 50 10.20 17.58 2.07
CA PRO A 50 8.85 17.19 2.49
C PRO A 50 8.14 16.31 1.47
N THR A 51 8.48 16.39 0.18
CA THR A 51 7.78 15.63 -0.88
C THR A 51 8.01 14.12 -0.75
N MET A 52 9.07 13.70 -0.06
CA MET A 52 9.31 12.30 0.30
C MET A 52 8.15 11.71 1.10
N LEU A 53 7.44 12.50 1.92
CA LEU A 53 6.28 12.01 2.66
C LEU A 53 5.13 11.57 1.75
N ARG A 54 5.04 12.11 0.52
CA ARG A 54 4.01 11.71 -0.46
C ARG A 54 4.46 10.60 -1.40
N THR A 55 5.77 10.47 -1.63
CA THR A 55 6.32 9.57 -2.65
C THR A 55 6.95 8.30 -2.08
N ALA A 56 7.40 8.33 -0.83
CA ALA A 56 7.89 7.15 -0.13
C ALA A 56 6.78 6.11 0.02
N ALA A 57 7.18 4.84 0.16
CA ALA A 57 6.20 3.78 0.31
C ALA A 57 5.40 3.97 1.63
N PRO A 58 4.10 3.65 1.66
CA PRO A 58 3.28 3.87 2.86
C PRO A 58 3.83 3.19 4.12
N VAL A 59 4.52 2.05 3.97
CA VAL A 59 5.18 1.33 5.07
C VAL A 59 6.38 2.10 5.64
N GLU A 60 7.13 2.85 4.81
CA GLU A 60 8.25 3.68 5.25
C GLU A 60 7.78 4.85 6.10
N VAL A 61 6.71 5.50 5.64
CA VAL A 61 6.12 6.61 6.37
C VAL A 61 5.45 6.10 7.65
N ALA A 62 4.80 4.93 7.62
CA ALA A 62 4.26 4.30 8.83
C ALA A 62 5.35 3.95 9.85
N VAL A 63 6.49 3.38 9.43
CA VAL A 63 7.59 3.08 10.36
C VAL A 63 8.27 4.36 10.88
N LEU A 64 8.42 5.40 10.06
CA LEU A 64 8.90 6.72 10.48
C LEU A 64 8.06 7.26 11.63
N LEU A 65 6.74 7.37 11.43
CA LEU A 65 5.81 7.92 12.42
C LEU A 65 5.80 7.11 13.71
N ARG A 66 5.73 5.79 13.59
CA ARG A 66 5.70 4.88 14.74
C ARG A 66 7.02 4.89 15.52
N THR A 67 8.15 5.05 14.83
CA THR A 67 9.47 5.16 15.49
C THR A 67 9.62 6.50 16.20
N LEU A 68 9.22 7.62 15.58
CA LEU A 68 9.24 8.94 16.21
C LEU A 68 8.39 9.01 17.48
N ASP A 69 7.27 8.29 17.51
CA ASP A 69 6.41 8.19 18.68
C ASP A 69 6.97 7.25 19.76
N ALA A 70 7.55 6.12 19.37
CA ALA A 70 8.13 5.16 20.32
C ALA A 70 9.47 5.63 20.91
N HIS A 71 10.21 6.49 20.19
CA HIS A 71 11.57 6.92 20.55
C HIS A 71 11.74 8.44 20.38
N PRO A 72 11.03 9.28 21.17
CA PRO A 72 11.05 10.73 21.00
C PRO A 72 12.42 11.38 21.25
N GLY A 73 13.36 10.66 21.88
CA GLY A 73 14.73 11.11 22.13
C GLY A 73 15.78 10.65 21.11
N TRP A 74 15.39 9.94 20.04
CA TRP A 74 16.34 9.50 18.99
C TRP A 74 16.66 10.58 17.95
N VAL A 75 15.86 11.64 17.89
CA VAL A 75 16.14 12.80 17.05
C VAL A 75 16.78 13.87 17.92
N ASP A 76 18.11 14.00 17.80
CA ASP A 76 18.90 14.86 18.69
C ASP A 76 18.66 16.36 18.46
N ASP A 77 18.28 16.75 17.25
CA ASP A 77 17.99 18.13 16.89
C ASP A 77 16.49 18.45 17.04
N PRO A 78 16.10 19.30 18.01
CA PRO A 78 14.70 19.70 18.18
C PRO A 78 14.12 20.43 16.97
N ARG A 79 14.94 21.12 16.16
CA ARG A 79 14.48 21.82 14.96
C ARG A 79 14.06 20.82 13.88
N THR A 80 14.90 19.82 13.63
CA THR A 80 14.59 18.71 12.72
C THR A 80 13.30 18.00 13.13
N LEU A 81 13.14 17.65 14.41
CA LEU A 81 11.93 16.99 14.90
C LEU A 81 10.67 17.87 14.71
N TYR A 82 10.76 19.16 15.03
CA TYR A 82 9.66 20.11 14.83
C TYR A 82 9.30 20.22 13.34
N GLN A 83 10.30 20.35 12.47
CA GLN A 83 10.10 20.52 11.05
C GLN A 83 9.48 19.27 10.40
N VAL A 84 9.95 18.08 10.76
CA VAL A 84 9.34 16.82 10.28
C VAL A 84 7.89 16.71 10.72
N ARG A 85 7.57 17.03 11.98
CA ARG A 85 6.18 17.03 12.47
C ARG A 85 5.30 18.02 11.71
N ALA A 86 5.80 19.21 11.43
CA ALA A 86 5.09 20.19 10.62
C ALA A 86 4.88 19.69 9.17
N ASN A 87 5.92 19.11 8.55
CA ASN A 87 5.86 18.54 7.21
C ASN A 87 4.86 17.37 7.13
N ILE A 88 4.76 16.53 8.17
CA ILE A 88 3.77 15.45 8.24
C ILE A 88 2.35 16.01 8.13
N VAL A 89 2.05 17.03 8.93
CA VAL A 89 0.72 17.66 8.91
C VAL A 89 0.45 18.33 7.56
N ASP A 90 1.42 19.06 7.02
CA ASP A 90 1.28 19.77 5.74
C ASP A 90 1.13 18.82 4.53
N GLN A 91 1.88 17.71 4.53
CA GLN A 91 1.96 16.83 3.36
C GLN A 91 0.90 15.72 3.37
N LEU A 92 0.51 15.23 4.56
CA LEU A 92 -0.42 14.11 4.73
C LEU A 92 -1.79 14.53 5.27
N GLY A 93 -1.93 15.77 5.76
CA GLY A 93 -3.18 16.28 6.32
C GLY A 93 -3.53 15.63 7.66
N ASP A 94 -4.82 15.67 8.00
CA ASP A 94 -5.36 15.07 9.22
C ASP A 94 -5.69 13.60 8.97
N PHE A 95 -4.99 12.71 9.66
CA PHE A 95 -5.21 11.27 9.62
C PHE A 95 -5.18 10.72 11.05
N ASP A 96 -5.77 9.54 11.25
CA ASP A 96 -5.89 8.97 12.59
C ASP A 96 -4.53 8.48 13.12
N HIS A 97 -3.83 9.37 13.82
CA HIS A 97 -2.56 9.07 14.48
C HIS A 97 -2.70 7.95 15.53
N GLN A 98 -3.86 7.77 16.16
CA GLN A 98 -4.05 6.69 17.13
C GLN A 98 -4.09 5.34 16.44
N VAL A 99 -4.74 5.24 15.27
CA VAL A 99 -4.74 4.02 14.45
C VAL A 99 -3.33 3.68 13.97
N VAL A 100 -2.59 4.69 13.48
CA VAL A 100 -1.20 4.50 13.04
C VAL A 100 -0.31 4.00 14.19
N ARG A 101 -0.54 4.44 15.42
CA ARG A 101 0.19 3.97 16.62
C ARG A 101 -0.27 2.61 17.13
N GLY A 102 -1.56 2.32 17.06
CA GLY A 102 -2.17 1.16 17.73
C GLY A 102 -2.23 -0.11 16.90
N SER A 103 -2.28 -0.02 15.57
CA SER A 103 -2.49 -1.19 14.71
C SER A 103 -1.60 -1.18 13.47
N ARG A 104 -0.66 -2.14 13.39
CA ARG A 104 0.17 -2.33 12.19
C ARG A 104 -0.65 -2.61 10.94
N ALA A 105 -1.72 -3.39 11.08
CA ALA A 105 -2.59 -3.77 9.98
C ALA A 105 -3.33 -2.58 9.36
N HIS A 106 -3.61 -1.55 10.15
CA HIS A 106 -4.30 -0.35 9.68
C HIS A 106 -3.36 0.81 9.40
N ALA A 107 -2.20 0.89 10.06
CA ALA A 107 -1.25 1.98 9.90
C ALA A 107 -0.86 2.24 8.43
N VAL A 108 -0.48 1.19 7.70
CA VAL A 108 -0.05 1.32 6.30
C VAL A 108 -1.20 1.82 5.41
N ASP A 109 -2.43 1.40 5.69
CA ASP A 109 -3.60 1.84 4.91
C ASP A 109 -4.01 3.27 5.25
N THR A 110 -3.95 3.66 6.52
CA THR A 110 -4.17 5.06 6.94
C THR A 110 -3.17 6.00 6.27
N ILE A 111 -1.89 5.62 6.22
CA ILE A 111 -0.87 6.42 5.53
C ILE A 111 -1.09 6.45 4.02
N ARG A 112 -1.47 5.33 3.41
CA ARG A 112 -1.80 5.27 1.99
C ARG A 112 -2.97 6.20 1.63
N GLN A 113 -4.01 6.22 2.46
CA GLN A 113 -5.14 7.13 2.31
C GLN A 113 -4.71 8.60 2.45
N ALA A 114 -3.84 8.90 3.41
CA ALA A 114 -3.32 10.24 3.63
C ALA A 114 -2.42 10.73 2.48
N GLN A 115 -1.58 9.86 1.91
CA GLN A 115 -0.68 10.19 0.80
C GLN A 115 -1.42 10.41 -0.52
N ASN A 116 -2.44 9.59 -0.82
CA ASN A 116 -3.22 9.70 -2.05
C ASN A 116 -4.66 9.17 -1.85
N PRO A 117 -5.60 10.03 -1.41
CA PRO A 117 -6.97 9.64 -1.12
C PRO A 117 -7.68 9.03 -2.35
N ASP A 118 -7.49 9.62 -3.53
CA ASP A 118 -8.16 9.19 -4.76
C ASP A 118 -7.68 7.80 -5.20
N LEU A 119 -6.38 7.54 -5.17
CA LEU A 119 -5.83 6.24 -5.49
C LEU A 119 -6.23 5.18 -4.46
N ALA A 120 -6.28 5.54 -3.17
CA ALA A 120 -6.75 4.64 -2.12
C ALA A 120 -8.24 4.27 -2.31
N ALA A 121 -9.08 5.26 -2.64
CA ALA A 121 -10.49 5.05 -2.96
C ALA A 121 -10.67 4.18 -4.22
N PHE A 122 -9.88 4.42 -5.26
CA PHE A 122 -9.87 3.59 -6.47
C PHE A 122 -9.49 2.14 -6.15
N ARG A 123 -8.39 1.92 -5.40
CA ARG A 123 -7.95 0.58 -4.98
C ARG A 123 -9.02 -0.14 -4.18
N ALA A 124 -9.66 0.53 -3.21
CA ALA A 124 -10.74 -0.04 -2.43
C ALA A 124 -11.93 -0.43 -3.32
N SER A 125 -12.27 0.41 -4.30
CA SER A 125 -13.35 0.16 -5.25
C SER A 125 -13.07 -1.04 -6.16
N VAL A 126 -11.83 -1.18 -6.64
CA VAL A 126 -11.36 -2.32 -7.44
C VAL A 126 -11.39 -3.62 -6.63
N LEU A 127 -10.88 -3.62 -5.39
CA LEU A 127 -10.90 -4.79 -4.52
C LEU A 127 -12.34 -5.22 -4.20
N THR A 128 -13.23 -4.27 -3.97
CA THR A 128 -14.67 -4.54 -3.77
C THR A 128 -15.31 -5.12 -5.02
N ALA A 129 -14.99 -4.58 -6.21
CA ALA A 129 -15.49 -5.11 -7.48
C ALA A 129 -15.03 -6.55 -7.72
N MET A 130 -13.78 -6.86 -7.40
CA MET A 130 -13.22 -8.22 -7.49
C MET A 130 -13.90 -9.19 -6.53
N ASP A 131 -14.20 -8.76 -5.30
CA ASP A 131 -14.97 -9.57 -4.36
C ASP A 131 -16.37 -9.89 -4.88
N GLN A 132 -17.10 -8.86 -5.35
CA GLN A 132 -18.44 -9.06 -5.90
C GLN A 132 -18.43 -9.94 -7.15
N ALA A 133 -17.43 -9.78 -8.01
CA ALA A 133 -17.25 -10.61 -9.19
C ALA A 133 -17.05 -12.08 -8.83
N HIS A 134 -16.20 -12.37 -7.84
CA HIS A 134 -16.00 -13.73 -7.35
C HIS A 134 -17.30 -14.35 -6.82
N GLN A 135 -18.08 -13.57 -6.07
CA GLN A 135 -19.39 -14.02 -5.59
C GLN A 135 -20.38 -14.28 -6.73
N ASP A 136 -20.34 -13.50 -7.80
CA ASP A 136 -21.18 -13.70 -8.98
C ASP A 136 -20.80 -14.96 -9.74
N VAL A 137 -19.50 -15.25 -9.91
CA VAL A 137 -19.02 -16.50 -10.50
C VAL A 137 -19.52 -17.69 -9.70
N ALA A 138 -19.43 -17.63 -8.38
CA ALA A 138 -19.92 -18.70 -7.50
C ALA A 138 -21.44 -18.91 -7.60
N ARG A 139 -22.23 -17.86 -7.86
CA ARG A 139 -23.69 -17.92 -8.00
C ARG A 139 -24.16 -18.32 -9.39
N SER A 140 -23.48 -17.87 -10.44
CA SER A 140 -23.96 -17.94 -11.84
C SER A 140 -23.13 -18.86 -12.74
N GLY A 141 -21.92 -19.24 -12.34
CA GLY A 141 -20.98 -20.01 -13.16
C GLY A 141 -20.37 -19.23 -14.33
N SER A 142 -20.53 -17.91 -14.37
CA SER A 142 -19.97 -17.04 -15.43
C SER A 142 -18.43 -16.89 -15.32
N SER A 143 -17.78 -16.36 -16.38
CA SER A 143 -16.34 -16.08 -16.35
C SER A 143 -16.01 -14.97 -15.34
N ILE A 144 -14.94 -15.16 -14.56
CA ILE A 144 -14.45 -14.16 -13.59
C ILE A 144 -14.08 -12.84 -14.27
N GLN A 145 -13.59 -12.88 -15.51
CA GLN A 145 -13.23 -11.69 -16.27
C GLN A 145 -14.47 -10.86 -16.59
N THR A 146 -15.54 -11.51 -17.07
CA THR A 146 -16.81 -10.85 -17.39
C THR A 146 -17.48 -10.31 -16.13
N ALA A 147 -17.54 -11.11 -15.06
CA ALA A 147 -18.11 -10.67 -13.79
C ALA A 147 -17.35 -9.47 -13.23
N PHE A 148 -16.02 -9.47 -13.31
CA PHE A 148 -15.19 -8.37 -12.84
C PHE A 148 -15.35 -7.11 -13.68
N ALA A 149 -15.34 -7.22 -15.01
CA ALA A 149 -15.62 -6.10 -15.91
C ALA A 149 -16.97 -5.43 -15.59
N ASN A 150 -18.01 -6.23 -15.39
CA ASN A 150 -19.34 -5.73 -15.06
C ASN A 150 -19.35 -4.99 -13.72
N ARG A 151 -18.70 -5.52 -12.69
CA ARG A 151 -18.62 -4.85 -11.37
C ARG A 151 -17.78 -3.58 -11.38
N LEU A 152 -16.74 -3.52 -12.20
CA LEU A 152 -15.98 -2.29 -12.43
C LEU A 152 -16.84 -1.24 -13.17
N ALA A 153 -17.62 -1.65 -14.17
CA ALA A 153 -18.49 -0.75 -14.94
C ALA A 153 -19.66 -0.21 -14.12
N GLU A 154 -20.29 -1.05 -13.29
CA GLU A 154 -21.33 -0.62 -12.34
C GLU A 154 -20.84 0.45 -11.35
N ARG A 155 -19.52 0.49 -11.11
CA ARG A 155 -18.85 1.49 -10.26
C ARG A 155 -18.33 2.69 -11.04
N GLY A 156 -18.56 2.75 -12.35
CA GLY A 156 -18.04 3.81 -13.22
C GLY A 156 -16.52 3.82 -13.37
N LEU A 157 -15.84 2.70 -13.07
CA LEU A 157 -14.38 2.60 -13.14
C LEU A 157 -13.87 2.28 -14.54
N ILE A 158 -14.68 1.59 -15.34
CA ILE A 158 -14.40 1.30 -16.75
C ILE A 158 -15.71 1.39 -17.54
N THR A 159 -15.60 1.47 -18.86
CA THR A 159 -16.74 1.38 -19.78
C THR A 159 -16.72 0.03 -20.46
N THR A 160 -17.79 -0.77 -20.34
CA THR A 160 -17.92 -2.09 -20.97
C THR A 160 -18.55 -2.04 -22.35
N HIS A 161 -18.35 -0.95 -23.10
CA HIS A 161 -19.00 -0.78 -24.40
C HIS A 161 -18.59 -1.90 -25.38
N PRO A 162 -19.55 -2.58 -26.04
CA PRO A 162 -19.26 -3.66 -26.99
C PRO A 162 -18.38 -3.21 -28.18
N GLU A 163 -18.40 -1.93 -28.53
CA GLU A 163 -17.67 -1.36 -29.66
C GLU A 163 -16.21 -1.00 -29.34
N LEU A 164 -15.79 -1.07 -28.07
CA LEU A 164 -14.44 -0.70 -27.62
C LEU A 164 -13.50 -1.91 -27.40
N GLY A 165 -13.93 -3.12 -27.76
CA GLY A 165 -13.18 -4.37 -27.58
C GLY A 165 -13.41 -5.02 -26.21
N GLU A 166 -13.01 -6.29 -26.05
CA GLU A 166 -13.08 -6.95 -24.74
C GLU A 166 -12.25 -6.17 -23.71
N PRO A 167 -12.79 -5.83 -22.52
CA PRO A 167 -12.13 -4.95 -21.55
C PRO A 167 -10.81 -5.50 -21.01
N PHE A 168 -10.53 -6.77 -21.27
CA PHE A 168 -9.28 -7.43 -20.93
C PHE A 168 -8.80 -8.18 -22.17
N GLU A 169 -7.84 -7.63 -22.92
CA GLU A 169 -7.15 -8.41 -23.93
C GLU A 169 -6.56 -9.67 -23.28
N HIS A 170 -6.91 -10.84 -23.82
CA HIS A 170 -6.33 -12.11 -23.40
C HIS A 170 -4.81 -12.08 -23.56
N ILE A 171 -4.06 -11.92 -22.45
CA ILE A 171 -2.64 -12.25 -22.45
C ILE A 171 -2.55 -13.76 -22.65
N LYS A 172 -2.23 -14.20 -23.87
CA LYS A 172 -2.05 -15.61 -24.19
C LYS A 172 -0.99 -16.20 -23.25
N PRO A 173 -1.29 -17.32 -22.56
CA PRO A 173 -0.28 -18.01 -21.77
C PRO A 173 0.79 -18.54 -22.75
N GLY A 174 1.92 -17.84 -22.84
CA GLY A 174 3.02 -18.18 -23.75
C GLY A 174 3.58 -17.02 -24.58
N SER A 175 2.93 -15.84 -24.60
CA SER A 175 3.54 -14.64 -25.19
C SER A 175 4.58 -14.07 -24.24
N ARG A 176 5.75 -14.73 -24.18
CA ARG A 176 7.00 -14.10 -23.78
C ARG A 176 7.10 -12.83 -24.62
N ALA A 177 7.07 -11.67 -23.97
CA ALA A 177 7.37 -10.39 -24.60
C ALA A 177 8.76 -10.50 -25.24
N ALA A 178 8.78 -10.79 -26.53
CA ALA A 178 9.94 -10.55 -27.36
C ALA A 178 10.02 -9.02 -27.52
N GLY A 179 10.90 -8.40 -26.76
CA GLY A 179 11.23 -6.98 -26.91
C GLY A 179 10.60 -6.04 -25.88
N VAL A 180 10.79 -6.32 -24.59
CA VAL A 180 11.04 -5.24 -23.62
C VAL A 180 12.26 -5.65 -22.81
N ASP A 181 13.30 -4.84 -22.94
CA ASP A 181 14.54 -4.92 -22.20
C ASP A 181 14.29 -5.03 -20.69
N GLN A 182 15.23 -5.66 -19.98
CA GLN A 182 15.12 -6.14 -18.61
C GLN A 182 14.74 -5.04 -17.60
N GLY A 183 13.44 -4.77 -17.45
CA GLY A 183 12.86 -4.14 -16.27
C GLY A 183 12.64 -5.20 -15.21
N GLN A 184 13.53 -5.25 -14.23
CA GLN A 184 13.40 -6.05 -13.01
C GLN A 184 11.93 -6.08 -12.54
N GLY A 185 11.38 -7.28 -12.42
CA GLY A 185 10.10 -7.48 -11.77
C GLY A 185 10.18 -6.88 -10.37
N ALA A 186 9.49 -5.77 -10.17
CA ALA A 186 9.30 -5.17 -8.86
C ALA A 186 8.38 -6.09 -8.06
N GLY A 187 8.91 -7.22 -7.58
CA GLY A 187 8.49 -7.75 -6.31
C GLY A 187 8.61 -6.60 -5.33
N TYR A 188 7.49 -6.20 -4.72
CA TYR A 188 7.49 -5.20 -3.66
C TYR A 188 8.31 -5.79 -2.51
N GLU A 189 9.59 -5.45 -2.57
CA GLU A 189 10.66 -5.84 -1.69
C GLU A 189 10.63 -4.85 -0.51
N PRO A 190 10.91 -5.28 0.74
CA PRO A 190 10.86 -4.37 1.89
C PRO A 190 11.67 -3.12 1.58
N THR A 191 11.08 -1.97 1.79
CA THR A 191 11.45 -0.74 1.11
C THR A 191 12.94 -0.42 1.19
N ALA A 192 13.52 -0.08 0.04
CA ALA A 192 14.97 -0.06 -0.17
C ALA A 192 15.72 0.80 0.86
N GLN A 193 15.09 1.87 1.35
CA GLN A 193 15.71 2.79 2.32
C GLN A 193 15.75 2.19 3.74
N VAL A 194 14.68 1.51 4.19
CA VAL A 194 14.67 0.88 5.53
C VAL A 194 15.66 -0.29 5.60
N ARG A 195 15.83 -1.06 4.53
CA ARG A 195 16.89 -2.08 4.47
C ARG A 195 18.29 -1.47 4.41
N ALA A 196 18.46 -0.31 3.79
CA ALA A 196 19.76 0.40 3.79
C ALA A 196 20.16 0.85 5.20
N LEU A 197 19.19 1.13 6.08
CA LEU A 197 19.47 1.50 7.48
C LEU A 197 20.05 0.33 8.30
N ALA A 198 19.62 -0.90 8.00
CA ALA A 198 20.00 -2.11 8.72
C ALA A 198 21.31 -2.79 8.23
N ARG A 199 21.99 -2.23 7.21
CA ARG A 199 23.29 -2.72 6.69
C ARG A 199 24.45 -1.88 7.20
#